data_AF-A0A0M0BMR0-F1
#
_entry.id   AF-A0A0M0BMR0-F1
#
_cell.length_a   1.000
_cell.length_b   1.000
_cell.length_c   1.000
_cell.angle_alpha   90.00
_cell.angle_beta   90.00
_cell.angle_gamma   90.00
#
_symmetry.space_group_name_H-M   'P 1'
#
loop_
_entity.id
_entity.type
_entity.pdbx_description
1 polymer ?
#
loop_
_entity_poly.entity_id
_entity_poly.type
_entity_poly.pdbx_seq_one_letter_code
_entity_poly.pdbx_strand_id
1 'polypeptide(L)'
;MTGRLATEFMETSSLKELVTMVEREISHYTSKKEEYSERLGNFLRESEEKHGDEDWFKRLSLGEKLPKGKPKRKEKGGRKKRGKKGGEPGEWVPFHSVHLSSSVQGEAELMFEAIEVITARIGALEEAKESIEELRSVGIGEEAVYIVLLREGVPEKIVIKPTGAEAAQKFIFSKGFTVVQLLQPRPA
;
A
#
# COMPACT_ATOMS: atom_id res chain seq x y z
N MET A 1 8.80 -18.83 3.95
CA MET A 1 7.71 -17.87 3.74
C MET A 1 6.45 -18.43 4.37
N THR A 2 6.08 -17.96 5.56
CA THR A 2 4.78 -18.24 6.15
C THR A 2 3.73 -17.51 5.33
N GLY A 3 2.82 -18.25 4.71
CA GLY A 3 1.75 -17.71 3.89
C GLY A 3 0.77 -16.93 4.76
N ARG A 4 0.89 -15.61 4.79
CA ARG A 4 -0.10 -14.75 5.41
C ARG A 4 -1.22 -14.50 4.41
N LEU A 5 -2.46 -14.59 4.88
CA LEU A 5 -3.62 -14.34 4.02
C LEU A 5 -3.68 -12.85 3.68
N ALA A 6 -4.05 -12.52 2.44
CA ALA A 6 -4.28 -11.13 2.02
C ALA A 6 -5.46 -10.48 2.77
N THR A 7 -6.34 -11.27 3.38
CA THR A 7 -7.41 -10.79 4.25
C THR A 7 -7.58 -11.75 5.41
N GLU A 8 -7.53 -11.24 6.63
CA GLU A 8 -7.58 -12.04 7.86
C GLU A 8 -8.36 -11.30 8.97
N PHE A 9 -8.90 -12.07 9.91
CA PHE A 9 -9.49 -11.55 11.15
C PHE A 9 -8.54 -11.81 12.31
N MET A 10 -8.44 -10.85 13.22
CA MET A 10 -7.68 -10.97 14.46
C MET A 10 -8.55 -10.55 15.63
N GLU A 11 -8.49 -11.29 16.72
CA GLU A 11 -9.09 -10.90 18.00
C GLU A 11 -7.99 -10.61 19.01
N THR A 12 -8.10 -9.48 19.71
CA THR A 12 -7.19 -9.11 20.81
C THR A 12 -7.98 -8.39 21.88
N SER A 13 -7.57 -8.52 23.14
CA SER A 13 -8.10 -7.71 24.25
C SER A 13 -7.28 -6.45 24.50
N SER A 14 -6.31 -6.12 23.63
CA SER A 14 -5.39 -5.02 23.84
C SER A 14 -5.08 -4.25 22.56
N LEU A 15 -5.43 -2.96 22.56
CA LEU A 15 -4.97 -2.05 21.49
C LEU A 15 -3.44 -1.93 21.44
N LYS A 16 -2.73 -2.18 22.56
CA LYS A 16 -1.26 -2.21 22.57
C LYS A 16 -0.73 -3.39 21.76
N GLU A 17 -1.34 -4.56 21.89
CA GLU A 17 -0.97 -5.73 21.09
C GLU A 17 -1.20 -5.46 19.59
N LEU A 18 -2.32 -4.80 19.26
CA LEU A 18 -2.60 -4.38 17.88
C LEU A 18 -1.53 -3.40 17.34
N VAL A 19 -1.11 -2.41 18.13
CA VAL A 19 -0.02 -1.49 17.76
C VAL A 19 1.29 -2.25 17.53
N THR A 20 1.68 -3.13 18.45
CA THR A 20 2.90 -3.93 18.32
C THR A 20 2.87 -4.83 17.08
N MET A 21 1.71 -5.36 16.72
CA MET A 21 1.53 -6.11 15.48
C MET A 21 1.78 -5.22 14.26
N VAL A 22 1.18 -4.02 14.21
CA VAL A 22 1.39 -3.05 13.13
C VAL A 22 2.86 -2.63 13.01
N GLU A 23 3.56 -2.38 14.14
CA GLU A 23 4.98 -2.05 14.15
C GLU A 23 5.85 -3.16 13.56
N ARG A 24 5.48 -4.42 13.84
CA ARG A 24 6.16 -5.58 13.24
C ARG A 24 5.93 -5.66 11.73
N GLU A 25 4.73 -5.35 11.25
CA GLU A 25 4.45 -5.28 9.81
C GLU A 25 5.25 -4.17 9.13
N ILE A 26 5.29 -2.97 9.73
CA ILE A 26 6.09 -1.85 9.23
C ILE A 26 7.55 -2.29 9.13
N SER A 27 8.10 -2.89 10.18
CA SER A 27 9.49 -3.38 10.19
C SER A 27 9.74 -4.42 9.09
N HIS A 28 8.81 -5.35 8.88
CA HIS A 28 8.90 -6.36 7.83
C HIS A 28 8.90 -5.75 6.42
N TYR A 29 7.94 -4.86 6.14
CA TYR A 29 7.83 -4.21 4.84
C TYR A 29 9.00 -3.25 4.57
N THR A 30 9.51 -2.55 5.59
CA THR A 30 10.70 -1.71 5.47
C THR A 30 11.92 -2.54 5.08
N SER A 31 12.15 -3.68 5.74
CA SER A 31 13.24 -4.58 5.36
C SER A 31 13.10 -5.09 3.92
N LYS A 32 11.88 -5.40 3.47
CA LYS A 32 11.63 -5.81 2.08
C LYS A 32 11.82 -4.69 1.07
N LYS A 33 11.43 -3.47 1.42
CA LYS A 33 11.68 -2.28 0.61
C LYS A 33 13.17 -2.06 0.40
N GLU A 34 13.97 -2.16 1.47
CA GLU A 34 15.42 -2.00 1.43
C GLU A 34 16.06 -3.06 0.53
N GLU A 35 15.71 -4.35 0.71
CA GLU A 35 16.18 -5.46 -0.13
C GLU A 35 15.92 -5.20 -1.62
N TYR A 36 14.70 -4.76 -1.97
CA TYR A 36 14.34 -4.49 -3.36
C TYR A 36 14.99 -3.23 -3.91
N SER A 37 15.14 -2.20 -3.08
CA SER A 37 15.82 -0.95 -3.46
C SER A 37 17.30 -1.20 -3.71
N GLU A 38 17.96 -2.02 -2.90
CA GLU A 38 19.35 -2.44 -3.12
C GLU A 38 19.48 -3.23 -4.42
N ARG A 39 18.62 -4.22 -4.63
CA ARG A 39 18.60 -5.02 -5.86
C ARG A 39 18.43 -4.15 -7.10
N LEU A 40 17.48 -3.22 -7.06
CA LEU A 40 17.25 -2.27 -8.15
C LEU A 40 18.45 -1.34 -8.36
N GLY A 41 19.06 -0.83 -7.29
CA GLY A 41 20.26 0.00 -7.39
C GLY A 41 21.45 -0.72 -8.01
N ASN A 42 21.66 -1.99 -7.65
CA ASN A 42 22.69 -2.84 -8.27
C ASN A 42 22.39 -3.06 -9.75
N PHE A 43 21.14 -3.41 -10.08
CA PHE A 43 20.68 -3.60 -11.44
C PHE A 43 20.90 -2.35 -12.32
N LEU A 44 20.56 -1.17 -11.82
CA LEU A 44 20.74 0.09 -12.57
C LEU A 44 22.22 0.35 -12.83
N ARG A 45 23.10 0.22 -11.83
CA ARG A 45 24.55 0.39 -12.02
C ARG A 45 25.15 -0.58 -13.04
N GLU A 46 24.73 -1.85 -13.01
CA GLU A 46 25.18 -2.86 -13.99
C GLU A 46 24.67 -2.59 -15.41
N SER A 47 23.51 -1.95 -15.52
CA SER A 47 22.83 -1.67 -16.78
C SER A 47 23.18 -0.32 -17.40
N GLU A 48 23.85 0.57 -16.65
CA GLU A 48 24.16 1.95 -17.04
C GLU A 48 25.02 2.04 -18.31
N GLU A 49 26.04 1.19 -18.45
CA GLU A 49 26.92 1.20 -19.63
C GLU A 49 26.15 0.93 -20.93
N LYS A 50 25.09 0.10 -20.86
CA LYS A 50 24.32 -0.33 -22.03
C LYS A 50 23.08 0.52 -22.28
N HIS A 51 22.45 1.01 -21.22
CA HIS A 51 21.12 1.62 -21.28
C HIS A 51 21.09 3.06 -20.74
N GLY A 52 22.23 3.59 -20.26
CA GLY A 52 22.33 4.91 -19.62
C GLY A 52 21.77 6.08 -20.44
N ASP A 53 21.88 5.99 -21.77
CA ASP A 53 21.36 7.01 -22.68
C ASP A 53 19.87 6.86 -23.01
N GLU A 54 19.25 5.72 -22.70
CA GLU A 54 17.85 5.45 -23.00
C GLU A 54 16.91 6.21 -22.06
N ASP A 55 15.86 6.81 -22.62
CA ASP A 55 14.94 7.67 -21.87
C ASP A 55 14.27 6.94 -20.70
N TRP A 56 13.91 5.66 -20.87
CA TRP A 56 13.30 4.89 -19.78
C TRP A 56 14.27 4.71 -18.62
N PHE A 57 15.56 4.50 -18.91
CA PHE A 57 16.60 4.28 -17.91
C PHE A 57 16.89 5.57 -17.13
N LYS A 58 17.00 6.70 -17.82
CA LYS A 58 17.17 8.02 -17.19
C LYS A 58 16.02 8.32 -16.22
N ARG A 59 14.78 8.08 -16.64
CA ARG A 59 13.59 8.34 -15.82
C ARG A 59 13.51 7.43 -14.60
N LEU A 60 13.76 6.13 -14.78
CA LEU A 60 13.82 5.21 -13.65
C LEU A 60 14.95 5.57 -12.68
N SER A 61 16.13 5.93 -13.18
CA SER A 61 17.25 6.33 -12.32
C SER A 61 16.95 7.58 -11.48
N LEU A 62 16.05 8.45 -11.95
CA LEU A 62 15.55 9.62 -11.23
C LEU A 62 14.36 9.30 -10.30
N GLY A 63 13.92 8.04 -10.23
CA GLY A 63 12.73 7.63 -9.48
C GLY A 63 11.41 8.12 -10.08
N GLU A 64 11.40 8.50 -11.35
CA GLU A 64 10.19 8.94 -12.03
C GLU A 64 9.30 7.76 -12.45
N LYS A 65 7.98 7.96 -12.33
CA LYS A 65 7.00 7.03 -12.88
C LYS A 65 7.11 6.97 -14.40
N LEU A 66 7.39 5.79 -14.94
CA LEU A 66 7.24 5.56 -16.36
C LEU A 66 5.76 5.56 -16.75
N PRO A 67 5.41 6.13 -17.91
CA PRO A 67 4.05 6.11 -18.40
C PRO A 67 3.67 4.65 -18.67
N LYS A 68 2.74 4.11 -17.88
CA LYS A 68 2.20 2.77 -18.12
C LYS A 68 1.70 2.72 -19.57
N GLY A 69 2.35 1.90 -20.40
CA GLY A 69 2.02 1.76 -21.81
C GLY A 69 0.53 1.49 -21.94
N LYS A 70 -0.22 2.44 -22.51
CA LYS A 70 -1.64 2.21 -22.80
C LYS A 70 -1.71 1.04 -23.78
N PRO A 71 -2.45 -0.04 -23.49
CA PRO A 71 -2.67 -1.06 -24.49
C PRO A 71 -3.37 -0.38 -25.67
N LYS A 72 -2.71 -0.33 -26.83
CA LYS A 72 -3.35 0.09 -28.08
C LYS A 72 -4.56 -0.82 -28.30
N ARG A 73 -5.76 -0.32 -27.99
CA ARG A 73 -7.02 -0.92 -28.41
C ARG A 73 -6.92 -1.14 -29.92
N LYS A 74 -6.88 -2.40 -30.34
CA LYS A 74 -6.99 -2.77 -31.75
C LYS A 74 -8.33 -2.27 -32.26
N GLU A 75 -8.35 -1.19 -33.02
CA GLU A 75 -9.45 -0.88 -33.92
C GLU A 75 -9.62 -2.08 -34.86
N LYS A 76 -10.84 -2.63 -34.87
CA LYS A 76 -11.25 -3.65 -35.85
C LYS A 76 -11.33 -2.99 -37.22
N GLY A 77 -10.33 -3.24 -38.07
CA GLY A 77 -10.45 -2.94 -39.49
C GLY A 77 -9.15 -3.13 -40.25
N GLY A 78 -9.13 -4.09 -41.19
CA GLY A 78 -8.14 -4.10 -42.26
C GLY A 78 -7.07 -5.19 -42.16
N ARG A 79 -7.30 -6.25 -42.92
CA ARG A 79 -6.35 -7.32 -43.27
C ARG A 79 -5.03 -6.73 -43.80
N LYS A 80 -3.92 -6.81 -43.05
CA LYS A 80 -2.57 -6.64 -43.61
C LYS A 80 -1.51 -7.46 -42.85
N LYS A 81 -0.82 -8.29 -43.64
CA LYS A 81 0.45 -9.01 -43.46
C LYS A 81 0.96 -9.23 -42.03
N ARG A 82 1.17 -10.52 -41.71
CA ARG A 82 2.16 -11.03 -40.75
C ARG A 82 3.53 -10.39 -41.03
N GLY A 83 3.77 -9.22 -40.44
CA GLY A 83 5.08 -8.69 -40.17
C GLY A 83 5.29 -8.89 -38.67
N LYS A 84 6.26 -9.71 -38.31
CA LYS A 84 6.76 -9.86 -36.95
C LYS A 84 7.40 -8.51 -36.57
N LYS A 85 6.59 -7.52 -36.19
CA LYS A 85 7.09 -6.36 -35.47
C LYS A 85 7.37 -6.87 -34.07
N GLY A 86 8.66 -7.05 -33.77
CA GLY A 86 9.10 -7.16 -32.38
C GLY A 86 8.46 -6.01 -31.62
N GLY A 87 7.85 -6.32 -30.47
CA GLY A 87 7.38 -5.30 -29.54
C GLY A 87 8.52 -4.33 -29.25
N GLU A 88 8.18 -3.06 -29.12
CA GLU A 88 9.16 -2.05 -28.71
C GLU A 88 9.82 -2.50 -27.38
N PRO A 89 11.12 -2.20 -27.16
CA PRO A 89 11.74 -2.45 -25.87
C PRO A 89 10.88 -1.78 -24.78
N GLY A 90 10.35 -2.57 -23.84
CA GLY A 90 9.46 -2.08 -22.78
C GLY A 90 7.99 -2.48 -22.88
N GLU A 91 7.55 -3.20 -23.91
CA GLU A 91 6.12 -3.53 -24.05
C GLU A 91 5.70 -4.75 -23.19
N TRP A 92 4.95 -4.49 -22.12
CA TRP A 92 4.22 -5.53 -21.39
C TRP A 92 3.16 -6.19 -22.27
N VAL A 93 3.27 -7.50 -22.46
CA VAL A 93 2.30 -8.29 -23.26
C VAL A 93 1.26 -8.90 -22.32
N PRO A 94 -0.03 -8.52 -22.43
CA PRO A 94 -1.07 -9.11 -21.60
C PRO A 94 -1.31 -10.58 -21.99
N PHE A 95 -1.37 -11.45 -20.99
CA PHE A 95 -1.70 -12.87 -21.11
C PHE A 95 -2.70 -13.26 -20.01
N HIS A 96 -3.98 -13.30 -20.37
CA HIS A 96 -5.09 -13.53 -19.44
C HIS A 96 -5.02 -12.56 -18.24
N SER A 97 -4.79 -13.06 -17.03
CA SER A 97 -4.71 -12.26 -15.80
C SER A 97 -3.30 -11.78 -15.45
N VAL A 98 -2.28 -12.05 -16.29
CA VAL A 98 -0.89 -11.65 -16.05
C VAL A 98 -0.34 -10.84 -17.22
N HIS A 99 0.76 -10.12 -16.97
CA HIS A 99 1.52 -9.43 -18.02
C HIS A 99 2.91 -10.07 -18.12
N LEU A 100 3.39 -10.23 -19.35
CA LEU A 100 4.68 -10.83 -19.65
C LEU A 100 5.60 -9.76 -20.23
N SER A 101 6.86 -9.74 -19.79
CA SER A 101 7.92 -9.00 -20.43
C SER A 101 9.18 -9.86 -20.49
N SER A 102 9.97 -9.65 -21.52
CA SER A 102 11.31 -10.24 -21.66
C SER A 102 12.39 -9.17 -21.78
N SER A 103 12.07 -7.90 -21.49
CA SER A 103 12.99 -6.77 -21.60
C SER A 103 13.65 -6.45 -20.26
N VAL A 104 14.88 -5.92 -20.32
CA VAL A 104 15.62 -5.34 -19.18
C VAL A 104 14.80 -4.24 -18.51
N GLN A 105 14.17 -3.36 -19.32
CA GLN A 105 13.23 -2.35 -18.83
C GLN A 105 12.08 -2.96 -18.01
N GLY A 106 11.50 -4.08 -18.45
CA GLY A 106 10.40 -4.73 -17.72
C GLY A 106 10.82 -5.29 -16.37
N GLU A 107 12.06 -5.78 -16.25
CA GLU A 107 12.61 -6.20 -14.96
C GLU A 107 12.79 -5.00 -14.00
N ALA A 108 13.30 -3.88 -14.51
CA ALA A 108 13.44 -2.65 -13.74
C ALA A 108 12.08 -2.10 -13.29
N GLU A 109 11.12 -2.01 -14.21
CA GLU A 109 9.75 -1.57 -13.94
C GLU A 109 9.07 -2.44 -12.86
N LEU A 110 9.25 -3.76 -12.92
CA LEU A 110 8.70 -4.68 -11.92
C LEU A 110 9.23 -4.38 -10.51
N MET A 111 10.54 -4.12 -10.38
CA MET A 111 11.16 -3.78 -9.09
C MET A 111 10.66 -2.43 -8.57
N PHE A 112 10.53 -1.43 -9.44
CA PHE A 112 9.94 -0.14 -9.09
C PHE A 112 8.50 -0.26 -8.62
N GLU A 113 7.64 -0.97 -9.36
CA GLU A 113 6.25 -1.18 -8.95
C GLU A 113 6.15 -1.88 -7.60
N ALA A 114 7.01 -2.88 -7.34
CA ALA A 114 7.05 -3.54 -6.04
C ALA A 114 7.43 -2.58 -4.90
N ILE A 115 8.44 -1.73 -5.09
CA ILE A 115 8.87 -0.73 -4.10
C ILE A 115 7.77 0.31 -3.84
N GLU A 116 7.05 0.75 -4.88
CA GLU A 116 5.92 1.66 -4.74
C GLU A 116 4.78 1.05 -3.93
N VAL A 117 4.40 -0.19 -4.25
CA VAL A 117 3.35 -0.92 -3.51
C VAL A 117 3.73 -1.09 -2.05
N ILE A 118 4.98 -1.48 -1.77
CA ILE A 118 5.47 -1.62 -0.39
C ILE A 118 5.49 -0.26 0.34
N THR A 119 5.91 0.81 -0.34
CA THR A 119 5.94 2.16 0.26
C THR A 119 4.54 2.64 0.61
N ALA A 120 3.56 2.46 -0.29
CA ALA A 120 2.17 2.80 -0.02
C ALA A 120 1.61 1.96 1.15
N ARG A 121 2.01 0.67 1.23
CA ARG A 121 1.61 -0.22 2.33
C ARG A 121 2.18 0.23 3.68
N ILE A 122 3.44 0.66 3.73
CA ILE A 122 4.05 1.23 4.94
C ILE A 122 3.28 2.47 5.39
N GLY A 123 2.98 3.40 4.48
CA GLY A 123 2.19 4.60 4.82
C GLY A 123 0.81 4.26 5.39
N ALA A 124 0.10 3.30 4.80
CA ALA A 124 -1.19 2.86 5.34
C ALA A 124 -1.08 2.21 6.74
N LEU A 125 0.03 1.51 7.03
CA LEU A 125 0.29 0.96 8.36
C LEU A 125 0.61 2.05 9.38
N GLU A 126 1.37 3.08 8.99
CA GLU A 126 1.68 4.23 9.84
C GLU A 126 0.41 5.00 10.21
N GLU A 127 -0.45 5.32 9.23
CA GLU A 127 -1.75 5.97 9.47
C GLU A 127 -2.66 5.12 10.39
N ALA A 128 -2.69 3.80 10.17
CA ALA A 128 -3.46 2.90 11.03
C ALA A 128 -2.90 2.88 12.46
N LYS A 129 -1.58 2.85 12.62
CA LYS A 129 -0.91 2.90 13.93
C LYS A 129 -1.32 4.16 14.69
N GLU A 130 -1.20 5.33 14.06
CA GLU A 130 -1.58 6.61 14.66
C GLU A 130 -3.05 6.61 15.09
N SER A 131 -3.95 6.13 14.22
CA SER A 131 -5.38 6.01 14.53
C SER A 131 -5.67 5.10 15.74
N ILE A 132 -4.93 3.99 15.88
CA ILE A 132 -5.08 3.07 17.01
C ILE A 132 -4.51 3.68 18.30
N GLU A 133 -3.42 4.45 18.22
CA GLU A 133 -2.85 5.16 19.36
C GLU A 133 -3.77 6.29 19.85
N GLU A 134 -4.40 7.02 18.92
CA GLU A 134 -5.45 7.99 19.25
C GLU A 134 -6.65 7.29 19.91
N LEU A 135 -7.11 6.15 19.37
CA LEU A 135 -8.18 5.35 19.96
C LEU A 135 -7.86 4.93 21.41
N ARG A 136 -6.60 4.59 21.68
CA ARG A 136 -6.10 4.26 23.03
C ARG A 136 -6.13 5.50 23.93
N SER A 137 -5.75 6.67 23.42
CA SER A 137 -5.71 7.93 24.18
C SER A 137 -7.08 8.42 24.64
N VAL A 138 -8.14 8.16 23.88
CA VAL A 138 -9.52 8.58 24.20
C VAL A 138 -10.20 7.66 25.22
N GLY A 139 -9.48 6.68 25.77
CA GLY A 139 -9.96 5.84 26.86
C GLY A 139 -10.93 4.73 26.44
N ILE A 140 -10.95 4.38 25.14
CA ILE A 140 -11.66 3.19 24.69
C ILE A 140 -10.86 1.95 25.13
N GLY A 141 -11.15 1.54 26.37
CA GLY A 141 -11.17 0.18 26.94
C GLY A 141 -9.89 -0.65 27.03
N GLU A 142 -9.33 -0.78 28.24
CA GLU A 142 -8.56 -1.98 28.65
C GLU A 142 -9.47 -3.20 28.90
N GLU A 143 -10.80 -2.98 29.03
CA GLU A 143 -11.83 -4.02 29.22
C GLU A 143 -12.73 -4.18 27.99
N ALA A 144 -12.12 -4.43 26.83
CA ALA A 144 -12.84 -4.76 25.61
C ALA A 144 -12.09 -5.80 24.77
N VAL A 145 -12.85 -6.58 24.02
CA VAL A 145 -12.35 -7.42 22.93
C VAL A 145 -12.48 -6.66 21.62
N TYR A 146 -11.38 -6.59 20.88
CA TYR A 146 -11.26 -5.96 19.59
C TYR A 146 -11.23 -7.04 18.52
N ILE A 147 -12.19 -6.99 17.59
CA ILE A 147 -12.20 -7.85 16.40
C ILE A 147 -11.79 -6.99 15.22
N VAL A 148 -10.64 -7.31 14.63
CA VAL A 148 -9.98 -6.49 13.63
C VAL A 148 -10.01 -7.20 12.29
N LEU A 149 -10.47 -6.49 11.26
CA LEU A 149 -10.29 -6.90 9.88
C LEU A 149 -8.95 -6.35 9.38
N LEU A 150 -8.05 -7.26 9.03
CA LEU A 150 -6.76 -6.95 8.43
C LEU A 150 -6.84 -7.20 6.91
N ARG A 151 -6.39 -6.23 6.12
CA ARG A 151 -6.14 -6.41 4.68
C ARG A 151 -4.68 -6.19 4.38
N GLU A 152 -4.03 -7.24 3.88
CA GLU A 152 -2.59 -7.26 3.61
C GLU A 152 -1.77 -6.79 4.83
N GLY A 153 -2.23 -7.16 6.03
CA GLY A 153 -1.64 -6.77 7.31
C GLY A 153 -2.08 -5.41 7.87
N VAL A 154 -2.85 -4.61 7.13
CA VAL A 154 -3.34 -3.28 7.58
C VAL A 154 -4.68 -3.41 8.31
N PRO A 155 -4.82 -2.89 9.55
CA PRO A 155 -6.10 -2.75 10.23
C PRO A 155 -7.02 -1.77 9.50
N GLU A 156 -8.09 -2.27 8.89
CA GLU A 156 -9.07 -1.41 8.19
C GLU A 156 -10.31 -1.14 9.04
N LYS A 157 -10.76 -2.11 9.83
CA LYS A 157 -11.99 -2.04 10.62
C LYS A 157 -11.79 -2.71 11.95
N ILE A 158 -12.31 -2.09 13.01
CA ILE A 158 -12.26 -2.61 14.37
C ILE A 158 -13.67 -2.62 14.93
N VAL A 159 -14.12 -3.78 15.37
CA VAL A 159 -15.33 -3.93 16.19
C VAL A 159 -14.88 -4.01 17.65
N ILE A 160 -15.50 -3.19 18.50
CA ILE A 160 -15.20 -3.11 19.93
C ILE A 160 -16.34 -3.79 20.67
N LYS A 161 -16.03 -4.86 21.40
CA LYS A 161 -16.98 -5.60 22.23
C LYS A 161 -16.59 -5.40 23.70
N PRO A 162 -17.36 -4.65 24.50
CA PRO A 162 -17.08 -4.51 25.92
C PRO A 162 -17.15 -5.88 26.62
N THR A 163 -16.22 -6.14 27.52
CA THR A 163 -16.26 -7.34 28.37
C THR A 163 -17.13 -7.09 29.60
N GLY A 164 -18.19 -7.90 29.76
CA GLY A 164 -19.14 -7.81 30.88
C GLY A 164 -20.59 -7.67 30.44
N ALA A 165 -21.50 -8.46 31.03
CA ALA A 165 -22.90 -8.53 30.61
C ALA A 165 -23.67 -7.20 30.78
N GLU A 166 -23.34 -6.41 31.81
CA GLU A 166 -23.93 -5.08 32.00
C GLU A 166 -23.37 -4.02 31.05
N ALA A 167 -22.06 -4.08 30.74
CA ALA A 167 -21.42 -3.15 29.82
C ALA A 167 -21.91 -3.34 28.38
N ALA A 168 -22.15 -4.60 27.96
CA ALA A 168 -22.71 -4.92 26.65
C ALA A 168 -24.12 -4.36 26.42
N GLN A 169 -24.93 -4.19 27.46
CA GLN A 169 -26.29 -3.64 27.35
C GLN A 169 -26.33 -2.10 27.34
N LYS A 170 -25.28 -1.42 27.83
CA LYS A 170 -25.26 0.04 28.01
C LYS A 170 -24.27 0.77 27.11
N PHE A 171 -23.43 0.05 26.37
CA PHE A 171 -22.41 0.66 25.51
C PHE A 171 -23.05 1.31 24.28
N ILE A 172 -22.93 2.63 24.17
CA ILE A 172 -23.40 3.44 23.03
C ILE A 172 -22.20 4.23 22.51
N PHE A 173 -21.89 4.07 21.23
CA PHE A 173 -20.93 4.94 20.55
C PHE A 173 -21.64 6.21 20.07
N SER A 174 -21.27 7.37 20.63
CA SER A 174 -21.79 8.67 20.19
C SER A 174 -20.64 9.60 19.84
N LYS A 175 -20.64 10.13 18.61
CA LYS A 175 -19.69 11.16 18.17
C LYS A 175 -20.39 12.52 18.20
N GLY A 176 -19.84 13.47 18.95
CA GLY A 176 -20.30 14.87 19.00
C GLY A 176 -19.25 15.80 18.39
N PHE A 177 -19.70 16.94 17.87
CA PHE A 177 -18.82 18.02 17.42
C PHE A 177 -19.21 19.30 18.13
N THR A 178 -18.24 20.13 18.51
CA THR A 178 -18.47 21.43 19.14
C THR A 178 -18.12 22.53 18.15
N VAL A 179 -19.08 23.41 17.85
CA VAL A 179 -18.83 24.63 17.08
C VAL A 179 -18.49 25.75 18.06
N VAL A 180 -17.25 26.25 18.02
CA VAL A 180 -16.84 27.40 18.83
C VAL A 180 -17.24 28.67 18.10
N GLN A 181 -18.24 29.39 18.63
CA GLN A 181 -18.67 30.68 18.09
C GLN A 181 -17.87 31.80 18.77
N LEU A 182 -16.94 32.43 18.05
CA LEU A 182 -16.22 33.60 18.54
C LEU A 182 -17.20 34.78 18.67
N LEU A 183 -17.46 35.21 19.91
CA LEU A 183 -18.23 36.42 20.19
C LEU A 183 -17.48 37.62 19.62
N GLN A 184 -18.01 38.25 18.57
CA GLN A 184 -17.52 39.56 18.16
C GLN A 184 -17.89 40.60 19.24
N PRO A 185 -16.95 41.48 19.64
CA PRO A 185 -17.27 42.55 20.58
C PRO A 185 -18.32 43.48 19.97
N ARG A 186 -19.34 43.83 20.76
CA ARG A 186 -20.35 44.81 20.32
C ARG A 186 -19.69 46.17 20.09
N PRO A 187 -20.01 46.88 18.99
CA PRO A 187 -19.63 48.27 18.85
C PRO A 187 -20.31 49.10 19.95
N ALA A 188 -19.52 50.00 20.55
CA ALA A 188 -19.94 50.95 21.58
C ALA A 188 -20.84 52.06 21.02
#